data_AF-A0A7G1I398-F1
#
_entry.id   AF-A0A7G1I398-F1
#
_cell.length_a   1.000
_cell.length_b   1.000
_cell.length_c   1.000
_cell.angle_alpha   90.00
_cell.angle_beta   90.00
_cell.angle_gamma   90.00
#
_symmetry.space_group_name_H-M   'P 1'
#
loop_
_entity.id
_entity.type
_entity.pdbx_description
1 polymer ?
#
loop_
_entity_poly.entity_id
_entity_poly.type
_entity_poly.pdbx_seq_one_letter_code
_entity_poly.pdbx_strand_id
1 'polypeptide(L)'
;MATLSQIRTWSTQHLIEAATYWTKTADQWEDVFLQMRNQSHTLIWEGAGGDALRARTGADFTVVSAKADQLRQASKIARDGAGTIGAAQRRVLFAIEDTHNAGFAVGEDFSVIDSRTSRSAAEQAARQAQAQAFAADIRQRVAQLLGVEHDVAGKITAATAGIAATTFPETPHDPKPRIQAVDNHTFKDSPQQPQPPDDPARMTPEQARAAYNQLKGEIRDHNSWRPRSMTPARSPPTTEKQMRSMPGKAPWRRS
;
A
#
# COMPACT_ATOMS: atom_id res chain seq x y z
N MET A 1 -6.86 -21.87 27.89
CA MET A 1 -7.84 -22.68 27.15
C MET A 1 -9.01 -21.79 26.79
N ALA A 2 -9.58 -21.94 25.60
CA ALA A 2 -10.79 -21.19 25.22
C ALA A 2 -12.02 -21.74 25.95
N THR A 3 -13.02 -20.90 26.23
CA THR A 3 -14.31 -21.31 26.82
C THR A 3 -15.41 -21.43 25.76
N LEU A 4 -16.52 -22.10 26.09
CA LEU A 4 -17.68 -22.19 25.20
C LEU A 4 -18.19 -20.81 24.75
N SER A 5 -18.32 -19.88 25.69
CA SER A 5 -18.71 -18.49 25.40
C SER A 5 -17.76 -17.82 24.40
N GLN A 6 -16.44 -18.01 24.56
CA GLN A 6 -15.45 -17.50 23.62
C GLN A 6 -15.54 -18.15 22.23
N ILE A 7 -15.80 -19.46 22.16
CA ILE A 7 -16.01 -20.13 20.86
C ILE A 7 -17.26 -19.59 20.15
N ARG A 8 -18.34 -19.31 20.88
CA ARG A 8 -19.59 -18.77 20.30
C ARG A 8 -19.43 -17.37 19.74
N THR A 9 -18.60 -16.54 20.35
CA THR A 9 -18.35 -15.15 19.92
C THR A 9 -17.10 -15.01 19.06
N TRP A 10 -16.42 -16.11 18.73
CA TRP A 10 -15.21 -16.10 17.90
C TRP A 10 -15.52 -15.44 16.55
N SER A 11 -14.74 -14.41 16.22
CA SER A 11 -14.92 -13.62 15.00
C SER A 11 -13.67 -13.65 14.14
N THR A 12 -13.86 -13.87 12.84
CA THR A 12 -12.80 -13.79 11.81
C THR A 12 -12.86 -12.49 11.02
N GLN A 13 -13.70 -11.52 11.42
CA GLN A 13 -13.92 -10.28 10.69
C GLN A 13 -12.63 -9.47 10.55
N HIS A 14 -11.81 -9.42 11.60
CA HIS A 14 -10.52 -8.74 11.60
C HIS A 14 -9.57 -9.24 10.49
N LEU A 15 -9.62 -10.53 10.12
CA LEU A 15 -8.82 -11.08 9.02
C LEU A 15 -9.34 -10.59 7.65
N ILE A 16 -10.65 -10.45 7.49
CA ILE A 16 -11.26 -9.94 6.26
C ILE A 16 -10.97 -8.45 6.09
N GLU A 17 -11.04 -7.68 7.18
CA GLU A 17 -10.66 -6.27 7.22
C GLU A 17 -9.18 -6.08 6.90
N ALA A 18 -8.28 -6.84 7.55
CA ALA A 18 -6.86 -6.81 7.27
C ALA A 18 -6.55 -7.16 5.81
N ALA A 19 -7.18 -8.20 5.27
CA ALA A 19 -7.00 -8.58 3.88
C ALA A 19 -7.40 -7.46 2.91
N THR A 20 -8.53 -6.82 3.17
CA THR A 20 -9.01 -5.69 2.36
C THR A 20 -8.06 -4.51 2.44
N TYR A 21 -7.60 -4.19 3.64
CA TYR A 21 -6.62 -3.12 3.86
C TYR A 21 -5.31 -3.37 3.11
N TRP A 22 -4.71 -4.55 3.24
CA TRP A 22 -3.44 -4.86 2.57
C TRP A 22 -3.56 -4.88 1.04
N THR A 23 -4.69 -5.34 0.49
CA THR A 23 -4.93 -5.27 -0.97
C THR A 23 -4.96 -3.81 -1.42
N LYS A 24 -5.71 -2.95 -0.74
CA LYS A 24 -5.80 -1.52 -1.06
C LYS A 24 -4.44 -0.82 -0.95
N THR A 25 -3.66 -1.15 0.08
CA THR A 25 -2.33 -0.59 0.29
C THR A 25 -1.37 -1.02 -0.84
N ALA A 26 -1.40 -2.29 -1.24
CA ALA A 26 -0.60 -2.81 -2.34
C ALA A 26 -0.88 -2.06 -3.65
N ASP A 27 -2.17 -1.89 -3.99
CA ASP A 27 -2.60 -1.21 -5.22
C ASP A 27 -2.17 0.27 -5.19
N GLN A 28 -2.37 0.97 -4.07
CA GLN A 28 -1.96 2.36 -3.93
C GLN A 28 -0.43 2.54 -4.06
N TRP A 29 0.35 1.62 -3.50
CA TRP A 29 1.81 1.67 -3.59
C TRP A 29 2.29 1.50 -5.02
N GLU A 30 1.77 0.51 -5.74
CA GLU A 30 2.12 0.31 -7.14
C GLU A 30 1.71 1.49 -8.03
N ASP A 31 0.50 2.01 -7.85
CA ASP A 31 0.00 3.14 -8.65
C ASP A 31 0.90 4.37 -8.51
N VAL A 32 1.26 4.75 -7.28
CA VAL A 32 2.09 5.93 -7.01
C VAL A 32 3.50 5.76 -7.58
N PHE A 33 4.13 4.60 -7.39
CA PHE A 33 5.50 4.38 -7.87
C PHE A 33 5.55 4.18 -9.38
N LEU A 34 4.52 3.58 -9.98
CA LEU A 34 4.38 3.48 -11.43
C LEU A 34 4.20 4.86 -12.05
N GLN A 35 3.37 5.72 -11.44
CA GLN A 35 3.18 7.09 -11.89
C GLN A 35 4.51 7.87 -11.84
N MET A 36 5.25 7.79 -10.74
CA MET A 36 6.55 8.45 -10.60
C MET A 36 7.55 7.99 -11.67
N ARG A 37 7.64 6.67 -11.89
CA ARG A 37 8.48 6.10 -12.95
C ARG A 37 8.08 6.62 -14.32
N ASN A 38 6.79 6.59 -14.65
CA ASN A 38 6.30 7.05 -15.96
C ASN A 38 6.56 8.55 -16.15
N GLN A 39 6.33 9.37 -15.13
CA GLN A 39 6.62 10.81 -15.17
C GLN A 39 8.10 11.08 -15.44
N SER A 40 9.02 10.29 -14.88
CA SER A 40 10.46 10.42 -15.15
C SER A 40 10.82 10.24 -16.64
N HIS A 41 10.04 9.46 -17.38
CA HIS A 41 10.21 9.26 -18.82
C HIS A 41 9.54 10.36 -19.66
N THR A 42 8.58 11.10 -19.10
CA THR A 42 7.93 12.23 -19.80
C THR A 42 8.71 13.53 -19.74
N LEU A 43 9.65 13.65 -18.78
CA LEU A 43 10.50 14.82 -18.65
C LEU A 43 11.57 14.82 -19.74
N ILE A 44 11.66 15.91 -20.51
CA ILE A 44 12.77 16.14 -21.46
C ILE A 44 13.98 16.63 -20.65
N TRP A 45 14.59 15.69 -19.92
CA TRP A 45 15.87 15.87 -19.24
C TRP A 45 16.86 14.87 -19.80
N GLU A 46 17.70 15.38 -20.69
CA GLU A 46 18.77 14.64 -21.35
C GLU A 46 20.06 14.69 -20.52
N GLY A 47 20.90 13.66 -20.69
CA GLY A 47 22.16 13.51 -19.98
C GLY A 47 22.05 12.77 -18.65
N ALA A 48 23.19 12.63 -17.99
CA ALA A 48 23.39 11.69 -16.87
C ALA A 48 22.40 11.86 -15.70
N GLY A 49 21.94 13.08 -15.42
CA GLY A 49 20.96 13.34 -14.36
C GLY A 49 19.58 12.74 -14.67
N GLY A 50 19.10 12.89 -15.91
CA GLY A 50 17.84 12.28 -16.34
C GLY A 50 17.92 10.75 -16.39
N ASP A 51 19.07 10.21 -16.82
CA ASP A 51 19.31 8.76 -16.82
C ASP A 51 19.32 8.19 -15.40
N ALA A 52 19.96 8.88 -14.46
CA ALA A 52 19.96 8.51 -13.05
C ALA A 52 18.55 8.56 -12.43
N LEU A 53 17.73 9.57 -12.76
CA LEU A 53 16.34 9.65 -12.30
C LEU A 53 15.50 8.46 -12.80
N ARG A 54 15.60 8.15 -14.11
CA ARG A 54 14.89 7.00 -14.71
C ARG A 54 15.34 5.68 -14.10
N ALA A 55 16.65 5.50 -13.88
CA ALA A 55 17.21 4.31 -13.25
C ALA A 55 16.71 4.16 -11.81
N ARG A 56 16.74 5.23 -11.01
CA ARG A 56 16.30 5.21 -9.61
C ARG A 56 14.81 4.91 -9.48
N THR A 57 13.96 5.63 -10.22
CA THR A 57 12.50 5.40 -10.16
C THR A 57 12.11 4.00 -10.64
N GLY A 58 12.85 3.42 -11.60
CA GLY A 58 12.70 2.02 -11.99
C GLY A 58 13.10 1.02 -10.90
N ALA A 59 14.23 1.26 -10.22
CA ALA A 59 14.69 0.44 -9.10
C ALA A 59 13.72 0.49 -7.91
N ASP A 60 13.28 1.70 -7.53
CA ASP A 60 12.32 1.91 -6.45
C ASP A 60 10.97 1.23 -6.76
N PHE A 61 10.47 1.37 -8.00
CA PHE A 61 9.26 0.66 -8.42
C PHE A 61 9.39 -0.86 -8.29
N THR A 62 10.54 -1.43 -8.67
CA THR A 62 10.80 -2.87 -8.55
C THR A 62 10.73 -3.33 -7.09
N VAL A 63 11.32 -2.58 -6.16
CA VAL A 63 11.25 -2.87 -4.72
C VAL A 63 9.80 -2.82 -4.23
N VAL A 64 9.06 -1.77 -4.58
CA VAL A 64 7.67 -1.59 -4.13
C VAL A 64 6.74 -2.65 -4.68
N SER A 65 6.83 -3.00 -5.98
CA SER A 65 6.02 -4.08 -6.56
C SER A 65 6.23 -5.40 -5.82
N ALA A 66 7.48 -5.75 -5.48
CA ALA A 66 7.73 -6.95 -4.68
C ALA A 66 7.05 -6.90 -3.30
N LYS A 67 7.00 -5.72 -2.65
CA LYS A 67 6.29 -5.55 -1.37
C LYS A 67 4.77 -5.54 -1.51
N ALA A 68 4.25 -4.97 -2.59
CA ALA A 68 2.83 -5.03 -2.93
C ALA A 68 2.39 -6.50 -3.13
N ASP A 69 3.20 -7.32 -3.80
CA ASP A 69 2.95 -8.75 -3.93
C ASP A 69 2.97 -9.49 -2.59
N GLN A 70 3.89 -9.14 -1.68
CA GLN A 70 3.88 -9.68 -0.31
C GLN A 70 2.57 -9.33 0.43
N LEU A 71 2.10 -8.09 0.31
CA LEU A 71 0.82 -7.66 0.90
C LEU A 71 -0.38 -8.42 0.30
N ARG A 72 -0.41 -8.64 -1.02
CA ARG A 72 -1.46 -9.43 -1.67
C ARG A 72 -1.44 -10.89 -1.23
N GLN A 73 -0.25 -11.47 -1.04
CA GLN A 73 -0.12 -12.81 -0.50
C GLN A 73 -0.64 -12.90 0.95
N ALA A 74 -0.32 -11.91 1.79
CA ALA A 74 -0.87 -11.81 3.14
C ALA A 74 -2.40 -11.68 3.13
N SER A 75 -2.96 -10.86 2.21
CA SER A 75 -4.41 -10.74 2.03
C SER A 75 -5.07 -12.08 1.70
N LYS A 76 -4.47 -12.85 0.78
CA LYS A 76 -4.98 -14.17 0.40
C LYS A 76 -4.98 -15.12 1.60
N ILE A 77 -3.86 -15.20 2.32
CA ILE A 77 -3.74 -16.04 3.52
C ILE A 77 -4.78 -15.66 4.57
N ALA A 78 -5.02 -14.36 4.81
CA ALA A 78 -6.01 -13.92 5.78
C ALA A 78 -7.45 -14.27 5.37
N ARG A 79 -7.82 -14.12 4.08
CA ARG A 79 -9.15 -14.53 3.58
C ARG A 79 -9.36 -16.05 3.68
N ASP A 80 -8.39 -16.82 3.20
CA ASP A 80 -8.42 -18.29 3.24
C ASP A 80 -8.46 -18.79 4.70
N GLY A 81 -7.67 -18.15 5.57
CA GLY A 81 -7.60 -18.42 7.00
C GLY A 81 -8.92 -18.13 7.72
N ALA A 82 -9.56 -17.00 7.43
CA ALA A 82 -10.88 -16.66 7.98
C ALA A 82 -11.93 -17.74 7.64
N GLY A 83 -11.96 -18.21 6.39
CA GLY A 83 -12.85 -19.30 5.97
C GLY A 83 -12.58 -20.60 6.73
N THR A 84 -11.30 -20.96 6.88
CA THR A 84 -10.86 -22.20 7.53
C THR A 84 -11.15 -22.18 9.04
N ILE A 85 -10.84 -21.09 9.73
CA ILE A 85 -11.15 -20.89 11.16
C ILE A 85 -12.66 -20.92 11.38
N GLY A 86 -13.44 -20.18 10.57
CA GLY A 86 -14.89 -20.18 10.68
C GLY A 86 -15.51 -21.57 10.46
N ALA A 87 -14.95 -22.38 9.56
CA ALA A 87 -15.38 -23.77 9.38
C ALA A 87 -15.04 -24.64 10.60
N ALA A 88 -13.86 -24.48 11.20
CA ALA A 88 -13.50 -25.21 12.42
C ALA A 88 -14.39 -24.82 13.62
N GLN A 89 -14.71 -23.53 13.77
CA GLN A 89 -15.65 -23.05 14.79
C GLN A 89 -17.03 -23.68 14.62
N ARG A 90 -17.59 -23.69 13.40
CA ARG A 90 -18.88 -24.34 13.13
C ARG A 90 -18.87 -25.83 13.48
N ARG A 91 -17.77 -26.55 13.21
CA ARG A 91 -17.65 -27.97 13.60
C ARG A 91 -17.71 -28.18 15.11
N VAL A 92 -17.15 -27.27 15.90
CA VAL A 92 -17.28 -27.30 17.38
C VAL A 92 -18.73 -27.06 17.78
N LEU A 93 -19.36 -26.03 17.23
CA LEU A 93 -20.75 -25.66 17.56
C LEU A 93 -21.74 -26.77 17.19
N PHE A 94 -21.57 -27.43 16.04
CA PHE A 94 -22.41 -28.58 15.67
C PHE A 94 -22.22 -29.78 16.60
N ALA A 95 -20.99 -30.10 17.03
CA ALA A 95 -20.77 -31.18 17.99
C ALA A 95 -21.44 -30.90 19.35
N ILE A 96 -21.48 -29.62 19.77
CA ILE A 96 -22.20 -29.20 20.97
C ILE A 96 -23.72 -29.33 20.77
N GLU A 97 -24.23 -28.92 19.62
CA GLU A 97 -25.65 -29.08 19.27
C GLU A 97 -26.07 -30.55 19.23
N ASP A 98 -25.27 -31.43 18.60
CA ASP A 98 -25.49 -32.87 18.59
C ASP A 98 -25.51 -33.47 20.01
N THR A 99 -24.61 -32.99 20.87
CA THR A 99 -24.54 -33.39 22.29
C THR A 99 -25.80 -32.96 23.05
N HIS A 100 -26.29 -31.75 22.80
CA HIS A 100 -27.57 -31.27 23.35
C HIS A 100 -28.76 -32.10 22.87
N ASN A 101 -28.81 -32.40 21.57
CA ASN A 101 -29.86 -33.24 20.97
C ASN A 101 -29.85 -34.67 21.54
N ALA A 102 -28.68 -35.18 21.93
CA ALA A 102 -28.54 -36.47 22.62
C ALA A 102 -28.97 -36.47 24.11
N GLY A 103 -29.41 -35.31 24.63
CA GLY A 103 -29.87 -35.14 26.00
C GLY A 103 -28.73 -34.96 26.99
N PHE A 104 -27.68 -34.25 26.60
CA PHE A 104 -26.61 -33.85 27.50
C PHE A 104 -26.48 -32.32 27.54
N ALA A 105 -25.92 -31.78 28.62
CA ALA A 105 -25.54 -30.37 28.71
C ALA A 105 -24.02 -30.22 28.64
N VAL A 106 -23.56 -29.15 28.00
CA VAL A 106 -22.13 -28.83 27.82
C VAL A 106 -21.79 -27.61 28.66
N GLY A 107 -20.77 -27.71 29.51
CA GLY A 107 -20.27 -26.63 30.35
C GLY A 107 -19.32 -25.68 29.60
N GLU A 108 -18.93 -24.58 30.26
CA GLU A 108 -17.98 -23.59 29.70
C GLU A 108 -16.60 -24.17 29.40
N ASP A 109 -16.20 -25.22 30.11
CA ASP A 109 -14.96 -25.96 29.96
C ASP A 109 -15.07 -27.17 29.02
N PHE A 110 -16.22 -27.32 28.35
CA PHE A 110 -16.58 -28.47 27.51
C PHE A 110 -16.71 -29.80 28.27
N SER A 111 -16.89 -29.75 29.59
CA SER A 111 -17.43 -30.89 30.32
C SER A 111 -18.84 -31.20 29.82
N VAL A 112 -19.21 -32.49 29.85
CA VAL A 112 -20.53 -32.96 29.40
C VAL A 112 -21.20 -33.68 30.55
N ILE A 113 -22.42 -33.28 30.87
CA ILE A 113 -23.24 -33.88 31.93
C ILE A 113 -24.54 -34.40 31.35
N ASP A 114 -25.02 -35.54 31.85
CA ASP A 114 -26.33 -36.05 31.47
C ASP A 114 -27.43 -35.15 32.03
N SER A 115 -28.36 -34.72 31.18
CA SER A 115 -29.53 -33.94 31.61
C SER A 115 -30.73 -34.81 31.94
N ARG A 116 -30.63 -36.13 31.77
CA ARG A 116 -31.70 -37.10 32.06
C ARG A 116 -31.46 -37.83 33.38
N THR A 117 -32.56 -38.21 34.02
CA THR A 117 -32.53 -39.11 35.17
C THR A 117 -32.46 -40.56 34.69
N SER A 118 -31.40 -41.28 35.06
CA SER A 118 -31.26 -42.72 34.78
C SER A 118 -32.14 -43.55 35.74
N ARG A 119 -32.68 -44.67 35.26
CA ARG A 119 -33.55 -45.57 36.06
C ARG A 119 -32.82 -46.78 36.64
N SER A 120 -31.57 -47.01 36.22
CA SER A 120 -30.71 -48.09 36.72
C SER A 120 -29.23 -47.70 36.73
N ALA A 121 -28.44 -48.39 37.54
CA ALA A 121 -26.98 -48.20 37.58
C ALA A 121 -26.28 -48.53 36.25
N ALA A 122 -26.77 -49.55 35.53
CA ALA A 122 -26.22 -49.92 34.23
C ALA A 122 -26.48 -48.82 33.17
N GLU A 123 -27.68 -48.25 33.15
CA GLU A 123 -28.01 -47.11 32.29
C GLU A 123 -27.16 -45.89 32.62
N GLN A 124 -26.99 -45.57 33.92
CA GLN A 124 -26.15 -44.46 34.36
C GLN A 124 -24.69 -44.63 33.91
N ALA A 125 -24.13 -45.84 34.03
CA ALA A 125 -22.79 -46.13 33.57
C ALA A 125 -22.64 -45.96 32.04
N ALA A 126 -23.63 -46.43 31.26
CA ALA A 126 -23.63 -46.27 29.81
C ALA A 126 -23.72 -44.80 29.39
N ARG A 127 -24.58 -44.02 30.03
CA ARG A 127 -24.71 -42.57 29.78
C ARG A 127 -23.48 -41.79 30.19
N GLN A 128 -22.82 -42.18 31.29
CA GLN A 128 -21.55 -41.58 31.71
C GLN A 128 -20.45 -41.82 30.67
N ALA A 129 -20.36 -43.04 30.12
CA ALA A 129 -19.41 -43.33 29.04
C ALA A 129 -19.69 -42.50 27.78
N GLN A 130 -20.97 -42.32 27.43
CA GLN A 130 -21.39 -41.48 26.31
C GLN A 130 -21.03 -39.99 26.53
N ALA A 131 -21.26 -39.47 27.74
CA ALA A 131 -20.87 -38.10 28.10
C ALA A 131 -19.35 -37.88 27.96
N GLN A 132 -18.55 -38.84 28.43
CA GLN A 132 -17.09 -38.80 28.28
C GLN A 132 -16.66 -38.81 26.81
N ALA A 133 -17.32 -39.60 25.96
CA ALA A 133 -17.05 -39.64 24.53
C ALA A 133 -17.37 -38.30 23.84
N PHE A 134 -18.53 -37.69 24.13
CA PHE A 134 -18.87 -36.36 23.61
C PHE A 134 -17.88 -35.29 24.10
N ALA A 135 -17.52 -35.29 25.38
CA ALA A 135 -16.55 -34.35 25.93
C ALA A 135 -15.16 -34.50 25.28
N ALA A 136 -14.76 -35.72 24.91
CA ALA A 136 -13.50 -35.95 24.20
C ALA A 136 -13.56 -35.41 22.76
N ASP A 137 -14.64 -35.70 22.01
CA ASP A 137 -14.83 -35.21 20.63
C ASP A 137 -14.89 -33.67 20.57
N ILE A 138 -15.66 -33.03 21.45
CA ILE A 138 -15.74 -31.56 21.51
C ILE A 138 -14.36 -30.96 21.80
N ARG A 139 -13.64 -31.46 22.82
CA ARG A 139 -12.30 -30.95 23.16
C ARG A 139 -11.29 -31.16 22.03
N GLN A 140 -11.37 -32.27 21.30
CA GLN A 140 -10.55 -32.50 20.12
C GLN A 140 -10.82 -31.45 19.04
N ARG A 141 -12.09 -31.13 18.76
CA ARG A 141 -12.46 -30.10 17.76
C ARG A 141 -12.02 -28.70 18.19
N VAL A 142 -12.12 -28.39 19.49
CA VAL A 142 -11.60 -27.13 20.05
C VAL A 142 -10.09 -27.05 19.85
N ALA A 143 -9.35 -28.12 20.14
CA ALA A 143 -7.90 -28.15 19.91
C ALA A 143 -7.55 -27.96 18.43
N GLN A 144 -8.33 -28.56 17.51
CA GLN A 144 -8.17 -28.35 16.07
C GLN A 144 -8.43 -26.90 15.65
N LEU A 145 -9.48 -26.26 16.18
CA LEU A 145 -9.76 -24.84 15.93
C LEU A 145 -8.59 -23.95 16.36
N LEU A 146 -8.06 -24.15 17.57
CA LEU A 146 -6.92 -23.38 18.08
C LEU A 146 -5.65 -23.63 17.25
N GLY A 147 -5.42 -24.88 16.83
CA GLY A 147 -4.30 -25.21 15.95
C GLY A 147 -4.38 -24.52 14.58
N VAL A 148 -5.57 -24.48 13.99
CA VAL A 148 -5.81 -23.77 12.72
C VAL A 148 -5.59 -22.27 12.87
N GLU A 149 -6.09 -21.66 13.95
CA GLU A 149 -5.88 -20.23 14.18
C GLU A 149 -4.39 -19.89 14.33
N HIS A 150 -3.66 -20.66 15.13
CA HIS A 150 -2.23 -20.44 15.33
C HIS A 150 -1.43 -20.60 14.01
N ASP A 151 -1.77 -21.60 13.19
CA ASP A 151 -1.16 -21.80 11.87
C ASP A 151 -1.43 -20.62 10.92
N VAL A 152 -2.67 -20.12 10.89
CA VAL A 152 -3.03 -18.92 10.11
C VAL A 152 -2.26 -17.70 10.60
N ALA A 153 -2.17 -17.48 11.91
CA ALA A 153 -1.42 -16.38 12.50
C ALA A 153 0.06 -16.45 12.09
N GLY A 154 0.69 -17.62 12.21
CA GLY A 154 2.07 -17.84 11.79
C GLY A 154 2.31 -17.56 10.31
N LYS A 155 1.40 -17.99 9.43
CA LYS A 155 1.47 -17.72 7.99
C LYS A 155 1.35 -16.23 7.66
N ILE A 156 0.47 -15.51 8.37
CA ILE A 156 0.33 -14.05 8.21
C ILE A 156 1.60 -13.34 8.68
N THR A 157 2.14 -13.70 9.84
CA THR A 157 3.41 -13.13 10.35
C THR A 157 4.55 -13.35 9.36
N ALA A 158 4.66 -14.55 8.79
CA ALA A 158 5.69 -14.86 7.80
C ALA A 158 5.49 -14.06 6.50
N ALA A 159 4.26 -13.98 5.99
CA ALA A 159 3.96 -13.25 4.75
C ALA A 159 4.16 -11.73 4.86
N THR A 160 4.00 -11.18 6.06
CA THR A 160 4.18 -9.74 6.33
C THR A 160 5.59 -9.38 6.80
N ALA A 161 6.47 -10.37 6.96
CA ALA A 161 7.83 -10.16 7.44
C ALA A 161 8.64 -9.27 6.49
N GLY A 162 9.34 -8.30 7.08
CA GLY A 162 10.24 -7.41 6.33
C GLY A 162 9.55 -6.36 5.45
N ILE A 163 8.22 -6.18 5.57
CA ILE A 163 7.53 -5.05 4.92
C ILE A 163 7.95 -3.73 5.59
N ALA A 164 7.97 -3.68 6.93
CA ALA A 164 8.38 -2.49 7.68
C ALA A 164 9.88 -2.18 7.61
N ALA A 165 10.72 -3.18 7.31
CA ALA A 165 12.17 -3.04 7.22
C ALA A 165 12.68 -2.78 5.79
N THR A 166 11.79 -2.35 4.88
CA THR A 166 12.14 -2.15 3.47
C THR A 166 13.17 -1.04 3.31
N THR A 167 14.26 -1.35 2.62
CA THR A 167 15.30 -0.38 2.23
C THR A 167 15.27 -0.17 0.72
N PHE A 168 15.51 1.07 0.31
CA PHE A 168 15.65 1.43 -1.08
C PHE A 168 17.14 1.49 -1.42
N PRO A 169 17.59 0.85 -2.51
CA PRO A 169 19.00 0.90 -2.89
C PRO A 169 19.37 2.34 -3.26
N GLU A 170 20.35 2.90 -2.55
CA GLU A 170 20.95 4.16 -2.97
C GLU A 170 21.94 3.90 -4.11
N THR A 171 21.83 4.66 -5.20
CA THR A 171 22.90 4.73 -6.19
C THR A 171 24.11 5.42 -5.55
N PRO A 172 25.30 4.79 -5.52
CA PRO A 172 26.51 5.43 -5.02
C PRO A 172 26.74 6.76 -5.74
N HIS A 173 26.75 7.86 -5.00
CA HIS A 173 27.17 9.15 -5.55
C HIS A 173 28.69 9.19 -5.58
N ASP A 174 29.29 9.36 -6.76
CA ASP A 174 30.67 9.83 -6.87
C ASP A 174 30.69 11.22 -6.20
N PRO A 175 31.43 11.47 -5.10
CA PRO A 175 31.32 12.69 -4.29
C PRO A 175 31.74 13.99 -5.00
N LYS A 176 32.03 13.91 -6.30
CA LYS A 176 32.28 15.07 -7.14
C LYS A 176 30.94 15.63 -7.62
N PRO A 177 30.55 16.86 -7.22
CA PRO A 177 29.39 17.51 -7.81
C PRO A 177 29.64 17.70 -9.31
N ARG A 178 28.89 16.97 -10.14
CA ARG A 178 28.88 17.16 -11.61
C ARG A 178 27.66 17.92 -12.10
N ILE A 179 27.09 18.78 -11.26
CA ILE A 179 26.30 19.90 -11.78
C ILE A 179 27.33 20.88 -12.35
N GLN A 180 27.71 20.69 -13.61
CA GLN A 180 28.30 21.78 -14.37
C GLN A 180 27.14 22.71 -14.70
N ALA A 181 27.18 23.92 -14.14
CA ALA A 181 26.46 25.03 -14.73
C ALA A 181 26.92 25.13 -16.18
N VAL A 182 26.02 24.91 -17.13
CA VAL A 182 26.26 25.31 -18.52
C VAL A 182 26.34 26.83 -18.47
N ASP A 183 27.53 27.37 -18.70
CA ASP A 183 27.74 28.80 -18.78
C ASP A 183 27.06 29.33 -20.03
N ASN A 184 25.80 29.73 -19.88
CA ASN A 184 25.19 30.66 -20.82
C ASN A 184 25.70 32.05 -20.45
N HIS A 185 26.86 32.42 -21.02
CA HIS A 185 27.45 33.76 -20.98
C HIS A 185 26.51 34.79 -21.65
N THR A 186 25.35 35.08 -21.05
CA THR A 186 24.55 36.28 -21.31
C THR A 186 23.46 36.50 -20.24
N PHE A 187 23.69 36.04 -19.01
CA PHE A 187 22.93 36.59 -17.88
C PHE A 187 23.56 37.92 -17.46
N LYS A 188 22.73 38.96 -17.50
CA LYS A 188 23.04 40.33 -17.08
C LYS A 188 23.86 40.33 -15.79
N ASP A 189 24.87 41.18 -15.75
CA ASP A 189 25.58 41.54 -14.52
C ASP A 189 24.59 41.73 -13.39
N SER A 190 24.70 40.89 -12.36
CA SER A 190 23.95 41.08 -11.12
C SER A 190 24.30 42.49 -10.60
N PRO A 191 23.31 43.36 -10.32
CA PRO A 191 23.61 44.62 -9.66
C PRO A 191 24.28 44.30 -8.33
N GLN A 192 25.36 45.02 -8.04
CA GLN A 192 26.14 44.90 -6.82
C GLN A 192 25.18 44.96 -5.62
N GLN A 193 25.06 43.84 -4.89
CA GLN A 193 24.22 43.81 -3.70
C GLN A 193 24.73 44.85 -2.70
N PRO A 194 23.88 45.76 -2.19
CA PRO A 194 24.27 46.65 -1.11
C PRO A 194 24.74 45.81 0.07
N GLN A 195 25.88 46.17 0.68
CA GLN A 195 26.29 45.56 1.93
C GLN A 195 25.15 45.69 2.95
N PRO A 196 24.81 44.63 3.69
CA PRO A 196 23.75 44.70 4.68
C PRO A 196 24.07 45.78 5.72
N PRO A 197 23.11 46.62 6.12
CA PRO A 197 23.28 47.46 7.30
C PRO A 197 23.50 46.58 8.53
N ASP A 198 24.22 47.11 9.52
CA ASP A 198 24.55 46.44 10.77
C ASP A 198 23.38 45.63 11.37
N ASP A 199 23.76 44.46 11.91
CA ASP A 199 22.97 43.47 12.68
C ASP A 199 21.46 43.79 12.86
N PRO A 200 20.53 43.01 12.25
CA PRO A 200 19.09 43.26 12.29
C PRO A 200 18.50 43.32 13.72
N ALA A 201 19.22 42.85 14.73
CA ALA A 201 18.87 43.00 16.14
C ALA A 201 18.94 44.46 16.66
N ARG A 202 19.53 45.39 15.89
CA ARG A 202 19.71 46.80 16.28
C ARG A 202 18.80 47.79 15.53
N MET A 203 17.91 47.30 14.66
CA MET A 203 16.99 48.18 13.93
C MET A 203 15.91 48.76 14.84
N THR A 204 15.62 50.06 14.67
CA THR A 204 14.43 50.65 15.29
C THR A 204 13.15 50.15 14.61
N PRO A 205 11.99 50.16 15.29
CA PRO A 205 10.73 49.69 14.70
C PRO A 205 10.37 50.36 13.37
N GLU A 206 10.74 51.63 13.18
CA GLU A 206 10.49 52.37 11.94
C GLU A 206 11.39 51.91 10.80
N GLN A 207 12.67 51.63 11.08
CA GLN A 207 13.62 51.11 10.10
C GLN A 207 13.23 49.70 9.64
N ALA A 208 12.80 48.84 10.57
CA ALA A 208 12.30 47.51 10.25
C ALA A 208 11.04 47.57 9.37
N ARG A 209 10.15 48.53 9.64
CA ARG A 209 8.92 48.76 8.86
C ARG A 209 9.24 49.22 7.43
N ALA A 210 10.22 50.11 7.27
CA ALA A 210 10.67 50.59 5.97
C ALA A 210 11.28 49.46 5.12
N ALA A 211 12.19 48.68 5.72
CA ALA A 211 12.81 47.52 5.07
C ALA A 211 11.76 46.47 4.64
N TYR A 212 10.78 46.19 5.50
CA TYR A 212 9.70 45.25 5.19
C TYR A 212 8.79 45.75 4.05
N ASN A 213 8.53 47.05 3.97
CA ASN A 213 7.74 47.62 2.88
C ASN A 213 8.49 47.60 1.54
N GLN A 214 9.80 47.84 1.56
CA GLN A 214 10.66 47.73 0.38
C GLN A 214 10.68 46.29 -0.17
N LEU A 215 10.91 45.29 0.69
CA LEU A 215 10.88 43.89 0.31
C LEU A 215 9.53 43.47 -0.29
N LYS A 216 8.42 43.97 0.25
CA LYS A 216 7.08 43.72 -0.32
C LYS A 216 6.90 44.33 -1.72
N GLY A 217 7.56 45.45 -2.01
CA GLY A 217 7.60 46.04 -3.35
C GLY A 217 8.36 45.14 -4.32
N GLU A 218 9.56 44.72 -3.93
CA GLU A 218 10.43 43.86 -4.76
C GLU A 218 9.78 42.50 -5.07
N ILE A 219 9.12 41.87 -4.09
CA ILE A 219 8.36 40.63 -4.29
C ILE A 219 7.17 40.85 -5.23
N ARG A 220 6.50 42.00 -5.16
CA ARG A 220 5.38 42.34 -6.04
C ARG A 220 5.87 42.49 -7.48
N ASP A 221 6.99 43.19 -7.68
CA ASP A 221 7.57 43.41 -8.99
C ASP A 221 8.04 42.09 -9.61
N HIS A 222 8.70 41.23 -8.81
CA HIS A 222 9.09 39.89 -9.22
C HIS A 222 7.88 39.02 -9.61
N ASN A 223 6.81 39.00 -8.80
CA ASN A 223 5.61 38.21 -9.07
C ASN A 223 4.73 38.78 -10.19
N SER A 224 4.89 40.07 -10.53
CA SER A 224 4.21 40.70 -11.66
C SER A 224 4.85 40.39 -13.01
N TRP A 225 6.00 39.71 -13.01
CA TRP A 225 6.68 39.27 -14.22
C TRP A 225 5.83 38.23 -14.97
N ARG A 226 5.47 38.54 -16.22
CA ARG A 226 4.91 37.56 -17.18
C ARG A 226 5.92 37.34 -18.32
N PRO A 227 6.13 36.09 -18.77
CA PRO A 227 6.97 35.85 -19.93
C PRO A 227 6.28 36.38 -21.20
N ARG A 228 7.04 37.03 -22.08
CA ARG A 228 6.55 37.44 -23.41
C ARG A 228 6.09 36.21 -24.19
N SER A 229 4.92 36.32 -24.81
CA SER A 229 4.38 35.35 -25.77
C SER A 229 5.41 35.04 -26.86
N MET A 230 5.71 33.76 -27.04
CA MET A 230 6.38 33.23 -28.23
C MET A 230 5.47 33.52 -29.43
N THR A 231 5.98 34.32 -30.37
CA THR A 231 5.42 34.44 -31.73
C THR A 231 5.28 33.04 -32.35
N PRO A 232 4.16 32.72 -33.03
CA PRO A 232 4.03 31.42 -33.68
C PRO A 232 5.06 31.30 -34.82
N ALA A 233 5.64 30.12 -34.92
CA ALA A 233 6.61 29.75 -35.94
C ALA A 233 6.08 30.07 -37.35
N ARG A 234 6.93 30.66 -38.19
CA ARG A 234 6.69 30.77 -39.63
C ARG A 234 6.42 29.39 -40.21
N SER A 235 5.28 29.24 -40.88
CA SER A 235 4.95 28.06 -41.68
C SER A 235 6.04 27.78 -42.73
N PRO A 236 6.33 26.50 -43.05
CA PRO A 236 7.26 26.15 -44.10
C PRO A 236 6.73 26.56 -45.48
N PRO A 237 7.59 26.86 -46.47
CA PRO A 237 7.16 27.32 -47.78
C PRO A 237 6.45 26.22 -48.56
N THR A 238 5.21 26.53 -48.96
CA THR A 238 4.39 25.76 -49.90
C THR A 238 5.11 25.63 -51.24
N THR A 239 5.52 24.42 -51.62
CA THR A 239 5.98 24.12 -52.97
C THR A 239 4.77 23.90 -53.88
N GLU A 240 4.08 24.97 -54.24
CA GLU A 240 3.01 24.94 -55.25
C GLU A 240 3.50 25.60 -56.53
N LYS A 241 4.44 24.92 -57.20
CA LYS A 241 4.70 25.13 -58.63
C LYS A 241 4.75 23.80 -59.35
N GLN A 242 3.68 23.02 -59.24
CA GLN A 242 3.35 21.94 -60.18
C GLN A 242 1.92 21.40 -59.92
N MET A 243 0.91 22.20 -60.24
CA MET A 243 -0.43 21.69 -60.53
C MET A 243 -0.92 22.24 -61.87
N ARG A 244 -0.40 21.65 -62.94
CA ARG A 244 -1.12 21.57 -64.21
C ARG A 244 -0.70 20.28 -64.93
N SER A 245 -1.19 19.15 -64.43
CA SER A 245 -1.71 18.02 -65.22
C SER A 245 -2.05 16.85 -64.28
N MET A 246 -3.34 16.61 -64.05
CA MET A 246 -3.86 15.26 -63.80
C MET A 246 -3.82 14.44 -65.12
N PRO A 247 -4.16 13.13 -65.20
CA PRO A 247 -4.82 12.25 -64.21
C PRO A 247 -4.28 10.79 -64.10
N GLY A 248 -4.76 10.05 -63.09
CA GLY A 248 -5.20 8.66 -63.31
C GLY A 248 -4.72 7.54 -62.37
N LYS A 249 -5.73 6.90 -61.74
CA LYS A 249 -5.85 5.48 -61.32
C LYS A 249 -5.37 5.05 -59.91
N ALA A 250 -6.37 4.95 -59.02
CA ALA A 250 -6.93 3.75 -58.35
C ALA A 250 -6.03 2.61 -57.79
N PRO A 251 -6.50 1.89 -56.74
CA PRO A 251 -5.66 1.28 -55.70
C PRO A 251 -5.58 -0.26 -55.72
N TRP A 252 -4.56 -0.83 -55.07
CA TRP A 252 -4.45 -2.25 -54.72
C TRP A 252 -3.94 -2.35 -53.27
N ARG A 253 -4.74 -2.70 -52.26
CA ARG A 253 -5.24 -4.02 -51.76
C ARG A 253 -4.15 -4.98 -51.24
N ARG A 254 -4.44 -5.47 -50.03
CA ARG A 254 -3.76 -6.49 -49.20
C ARG A 254 -3.34 -7.74 -49.98
N SER A 255 -2.22 -8.31 -49.54
CA SER A 255 -2.14 -9.67 -48.97
C SER A 255 -1.06 -9.69 -47.89
#